data_AF-A0ABD6DDS0-F1
#
_entry.id   AF-A0ABD6DDS0-F1
#
_cell.length_a   1.000
_cell.length_b   1.000
_cell.length_c   1.000
_cell.angle_alpha   90.00
_cell.angle_beta   90.00
_cell.angle_gamma   90.00
#
_symmetry.space_group_name_H-M   'P 1'
#
loop_
_entity.id
_entity.type
_entity.pdbx_description
1 polymer ?
#
loop_
_entity_poly.entity_id
_entity_poly.type
_entity_poly.pdbx_seq_one_letter_code
_entity_poly.pdbx_strand_id
1 'polypeptide(L)'
;MAAEYVSSEIWGEKRTRFFAVDDTGERFQKRYSDDRLGSHNTLLSRRRVRSALINRLSRETVGTTQGIQEAVEEPNSIRVGPIRELEC
;
A
#
# COMPACT_ATOMS: atom_id res chain seq x y z
N MET A 1 2.22 14.49 -2.76
CA MET A 1 2.68 13.19 -3.32
C MET A 1 1.88 12.06 -2.69
N ALA A 2 1.73 10.94 -3.38
CA ALA A 2 1.08 9.76 -2.84
C ALA A 2 1.82 8.48 -3.24
N ALA A 3 1.61 7.44 -2.44
CA ALA A 3 2.07 6.08 -2.72
C ALA A 3 0.90 5.11 -2.49
N GLU A 4 0.75 4.14 -3.37
CA GLU A 4 -0.26 3.11 -3.30
C GLU A 4 0.40 1.73 -3.28
N TYR A 5 -0.20 0.85 -2.50
CA TYR A 5 0.06 -0.57 -2.48
C TYR A 5 -1.26 -1.32 -2.63
N VAL A 6 -1.33 -2.17 -3.64
CA VAL A 6 -2.48 -3.05 -3.90
C VAL A 6 -2.03 -4.50 -3.72
N SER A 7 -2.79 -5.25 -2.92
CA SER A 7 -2.64 -6.69 -2.80
C SER A 7 -3.97 -7.36 -3.10
N SER A 8 -3.97 -8.16 -4.14
CA SER A 8 -5.11 -8.97 -4.54
C SER A 8 -4.96 -10.34 -3.90
N GLU A 9 -5.93 -10.76 -3.09
CA GLU A 9 -6.01 -12.11 -2.53
C GLU A 9 -7.29 -12.77 -3.05
N ILE A 10 -7.35 -14.11 -3.02
CA ILE A 10 -8.50 -14.94 -3.47
C ILE A 10 -9.84 -14.54 -2.78
N TRP A 11 -9.75 -13.78 -1.70
CA TRP A 11 -10.81 -13.47 -0.77
C TRP A 11 -11.24 -11.99 -0.77
N GLY A 12 -10.64 -11.15 -1.62
CA GLY A 12 -10.94 -9.72 -1.76
C GLY A 12 -9.69 -8.86 -1.95
N GLU A 13 -9.86 -7.62 -2.41
CA GLU A 13 -8.75 -6.68 -2.57
C GLU A 13 -8.43 -5.97 -1.25
N LYS A 14 -7.15 -5.90 -0.91
CA LYS A 14 -6.64 -5.06 0.17
C LYS A 14 -5.80 -3.95 -0.42
N ARG A 15 -6.23 -2.71 -0.19
CA ARG A 15 -5.58 -1.51 -0.73
C ARG A 15 -5.09 -0.60 0.38
N THR A 16 -3.79 -0.31 0.36
CA THR A 16 -3.18 0.67 1.27
C THR A 16 -2.65 1.85 0.48
N ARG A 17 -3.17 3.05 0.74
CA ARG A 17 -2.71 4.31 0.14
C ARG A 17 -2.12 5.22 1.20
N PHE A 18 -1.10 5.96 0.83
CA PHE A 18 -0.44 6.98 1.65
C PHE A 18 -0.48 8.31 0.90
N PHE A 19 -1.14 9.31 1.46
CA PHE A 19 -1.25 10.65 0.88
C PHE A 19 -0.48 11.64 1.73
N ALA A 20 0.45 12.39 1.15
CA ALA A 20 1.05 13.52 1.86
C ALA A 20 -0.06 14.55 2.15
N VAL A 21 -0.17 14.98 3.41
CA VAL A 21 -1.18 15.96 3.86
C VAL A 21 -0.58 17.32 4.17
N ASP A 22 0.73 17.45 4.02
CA ASP A 22 1.46 18.71 4.06
C ASP A 22 2.39 18.83 2.84
N ASP A 23 2.88 20.04 2.65
CA ASP A 23 3.82 20.45 1.60
C ASP A 23 5.23 19.93 1.85
N THR A 24 5.62 19.73 3.12
CA THR A 24 6.93 19.19 3.50
C THR A 24 7.10 17.69 3.18
N GLY A 25 5.99 16.96 3.08
CA GLY A 25 5.99 15.50 2.96
C GLY A 25 6.43 14.80 4.25
N GLU A 26 6.24 15.42 5.41
CA GLU A 26 6.59 14.83 6.71
C GLU A 26 5.40 14.12 7.37
N ARG A 27 4.16 14.50 7.03
CA ARG A 27 2.93 13.81 7.46
C ARG A 27 2.16 13.22 6.30
N PHE A 28 1.64 12.03 6.54
CA PHE A 28 0.86 11.27 5.58
C PHE A 28 -0.44 10.77 6.20
N GLN A 29 -1.53 10.79 5.44
CA GLN A 29 -2.72 9.99 5.72
C GLN A 29 -2.54 8.63 5.07
N LYS A 30 -2.48 7.58 5.89
CA LYS A 30 -2.67 6.19 5.43
C LYS A 30 -4.17 5.92 5.34
N ARG A 31 -4.64 5.46 4.18
CA ARG A 31 -5.97 4.90 3.96
C ARG A 31 -5.83 3.41 3.71
N TYR A 32 -6.34 2.58 4.59
CA TYR A 32 -6.46 1.14 4.38
C TYR A 32 -7.90 0.83 4.01
N SER A 33 -8.10 0.10 2.92
CA SER A 33 -9.39 -0.38 2.45
C SER A 33 -9.33 -1.90 2.33
N ASP A 34 -10.37 -2.55 2.84
CA ASP A 34 -10.57 -3.99 2.79
C ASP A 34 -12.04 -4.23 2.47
N ASP A 35 -12.32 -4.98 1.41
CA ASP A 35 -13.67 -5.16 0.89
C ASP A 35 -14.66 -5.72 1.93
N ARG A 36 -14.16 -6.37 2.99
CA ARG A 36 -14.97 -6.97 4.05
C ARG A 36 -15.15 -6.07 5.26
N LEU A 37 -14.14 -5.26 5.57
CA LEU A 37 -14.06 -4.48 6.81
C LEU A 37 -14.21 -2.97 6.57
N GLY A 38 -14.35 -2.55 5.32
CA GLY A 38 -14.46 -1.15 4.92
C GLY A 38 -13.10 -0.44 4.95
N SER A 39 -13.14 0.89 5.11
CA SER A 39 -11.92 1.72 5.10
C SER A 39 -11.66 2.39 6.44
N HIS A 40 -10.38 2.52 6.79
CA HIS A 40 -9.94 3.30 7.94
C HIS A 40 -8.73 4.18 7.59
N ASN A 41 -8.68 5.34 8.22
CA ASN A 41 -7.63 6.34 8.01
C ASN A 41 -6.75 6.49 9.25
N THR A 42 -5.45 6.72 9.07
CA THR A 42 -4.49 6.97 10.16
C THR A 42 -3.43 7.97 9.71
N LEU A 43 -3.06 8.91 10.57
CA LEU A 43 -1.94 9.82 10.32
C LEU A 43 -0.60 9.17 10.69
N LEU A 44 0.38 9.29 9.80
CA LEU A 44 1.71 8.72 9.95
C LEU A 44 2.78 9.76 9.62
N SER A 45 3.94 9.63 10.26
CA SER A 45 5.13 10.36 9.84
C SER A 45 5.79 9.68 8.64
N ARG A 46 6.57 10.45 7.88
CA ARG A 46 7.41 9.94 6.78
C ARG A 46 8.24 8.73 7.16
N ARG A 47 8.84 8.74 8.35
CA ARG A 47 9.61 7.60 8.88
C ARG A 47 8.75 6.33 8.97
N ARG A 48 7.52 6.44 9.48
CA ARG A 48 6.61 5.29 9.59
C ARG A 48 6.14 4.79 8.24
N VAL A 49 5.85 5.69 7.29
CA VAL A 49 5.52 5.33 5.91
C VAL A 49 6.69 4.57 5.26
N ARG A 50 7.92 5.11 5.35
CA ARG A 50 9.12 4.46 4.82
C ARG A 50 9.31 3.06 5.40
N SER A 51 9.23 2.91 6.72
CA SER A 51 9.36 1.60 7.36
C SER A 51 8.28 0.60 6.92
N ALA A 52 7.04 1.06 6.75
CA ALA A 52 5.96 0.21 6.26
C ALA A 52 6.21 -0.28 4.82
N LEU A 53 6.65 0.63 3.94
CA LEU A 53 6.98 0.30 2.55
C LEU A 53 8.17 -0.67 2.47
N ILE A 54 9.26 -0.40 3.20
CA ILE A 54 10.43 -1.29 3.24
C ILE A 54 10.06 -2.69 3.76
N ASN A 55 9.27 -2.77 4.85
CA ASN A 55 8.87 -4.07 5.38
C ASN A 55 8.04 -4.86 4.38
N ARG A 56 7.18 -4.19 3.60
CA ARG A 56 6.36 -4.83 2.59
C ARG A 56 7.19 -5.34 1.42
N LEU A 57 8.04 -4.47 0.86
CA LEU A 57 8.97 -4.81 -0.21
C LEU A 57 9.86 -6.00 0.16
N SER A 58 10.39 -6.01 1.39
CA SER A 58 11.23 -7.10 1.88
C SER A 58 10.46 -8.44 1.98
N ARG A 59 9.17 -8.41 2.34
CA ARG A 59 8.34 -9.62 2.39
C ARG A 59 8.00 -10.12 0.99
N GLU A 60 7.76 -9.23 0.04
CA GLU A 60 7.51 -9.60 -1.36
C GLU A 60 8.75 -10.24 -1.99
N THR A 61 9.95 -9.72 -1.71
CA THR A 61 11.19 -10.36 -2.19
C THR A 61 11.41 -11.76 -1.62
N VAL A 62 10.97 -12.02 -0.39
CA VAL A 62 11.12 -13.35 0.26
C VAL A 62 10.01 -14.31 -0.17
N GLY A 63 8.78 -13.84 -0.30
CA GLY A 63 7.62 -14.64 -0.73
C GLY A 63 7.72 -15.14 -2.17
N THR A 64 8.44 -14.43 -3.06
CA THR A 64 8.71 -14.90 -4.43
C THR A 64 9.70 -16.08 -4.47
N THR A 65 10.48 -16.31 -3.40
CA THR A 65 11.52 -17.36 -3.35
C THR A 65 11.03 -18.64 -2.66
N GLN A 66 9.91 -18.58 -1.94
CA GLN A 66 9.35 -19.72 -1.20
C GLN A 66 7.94 -19.99 -1.71
N GLY A 67 7.82 -21.05 -2.50
CA GLY A 67 6.71 -21.29 -3.41
C GLY A 67 5.29 -21.29 -2.80
N ILE A 68 4.35 -21.29 -3.75
CA ILE A 68 2.89 -21.33 -3.59
C ILE A 68 2.29 -19.94 -3.34
N GLN A 69 2.14 -19.17 -4.41
CA GLN A 69 0.96 -18.34 -4.56
C GLN A 69 0.12 -19.01 -5.64
N GLU A 70 -1.03 -19.56 -5.25
CA GLU A 70 -2.12 -19.77 -6.20
C GLU A 70 -2.23 -18.48 -7.03
N ALA A 71 -2.23 -18.64 -8.35
CA ALA A 71 -2.11 -17.53 -9.29
C ALA A 71 -3.20 -16.48 -9.03
N VAL A 72 -2.86 -15.47 -8.24
CA VAL A 72 -3.56 -14.20 -8.25
C VAL A 72 -3.24 -13.61 -9.61
N GLU A 73 -4.27 -13.43 -10.45
CA GLU A 73 -4.11 -12.97 -11.84
C GLU A 73 -3.37 -11.62 -11.94
N GLU A 74 -3.28 -10.86 -10.86
CA GLU A 74 -2.51 -9.63 -10.76
C GLU A 74 -1.45 -9.70 -9.63
N PRO A 75 -0.16 -9.50 -9.95
CA PRO A 75 0.87 -9.42 -8.93
C PRO A 75 0.65 -8.17 -8.05
N ASN A 76 0.98 -8.28 -6.76
CA ASN A 76 1.00 -7.11 -5.88
C ASN A 76 1.81 -5.98 -6.52
N SER A 77 1.29 -4.76 -6.50
CA SER A 77 1.93 -3.61 -7.16
C SER A 77 2.09 -2.43 -6.21
N ILE A 78 3.21 -1.72 -6.37
CA ILE A 78 3.49 -0.45 -5.72
C ILE A 78 3.51 0.64 -6.78
N ARG A 79 2.75 1.71 -6.56
CA ARG A 79 2.71 2.89 -7.44
C ARG A 79 3.03 4.13 -6.62
N VAL A 80 3.81 5.04 -7.19
CA VAL A 80 4.16 6.32 -6.56
C VAL A 80 3.90 7.42 -7.58
N GLY A 81 3.14 8.43 -7.18
CA GLY A 81 2.71 9.47 -8.10
C GLY A 81 2.09 10.68 -7.40
N PRO A 82 1.67 11.70 -8.16
CA PRO A 82 0.83 12.76 -7.62
C PRO A 82 -0.51 12.19 -7.13
N ILE A 83 -1.11 12.87 -6.15
CA ILE A 83 -2.32 12.41 -5.45
C ILE A 83 -3.46 12.10 -6.44
N ARG A 84 -3.69 12.99 -7.41
CA ARG A 84 -4.69 12.85 -8.49
C ARG A 84 -4.60 11.56 -9.32
N GLU A 85 -3.44 10.91 -9.37
CA GLU A 85 -3.25 9.65 -10.12
C GLU A 85 -3.57 8.41 -9.27
N LEU A 86 -3.67 8.56 -7.94
CA LEU A 86 -3.86 7.47 -6.98
C LEU A 86 -5.18 7.61 -6.17
N GLU A 87 -5.97 8.63 -6.47
CA GLU A 87 -7.30 8.86 -5.88
C GLU A 87 -8.46 8.29 -6.71
N CYS A 88 -8.21 7.92 -7.97
CA CYS A 88 -9.20 7.34 -8.89
C CYS A 88 -9.72 5.98 -8.45
#